data_AF-A0A9P6BUK5-F1
#
_entry.id   AF-A0A9P6BUK5-F1
#
_cell.length_a   1.000
_cell.length_b   1.000
_cell.length_c   1.000
_cell.angle_alpha   90.00
_cell.angle_beta   90.00
_cell.angle_gamma   90.00
#
_symmetry.space_group_name_H-M   'P 1'
#
loop_
_entity.id
_entity.type
_entity.pdbx_description
1 polymer ?
#
loop_
_entity_poly.entity_id
_entity_poly.type
_entity_poly.pdbx_seq_one_letter_code
_entity_poly.pdbx_strand_id
1 'polypeptide(L)'
;MATLRVIPALINSIREEEALLNSGSQIVSMSREAASACKVTWDPETTINMMSANGQINRTCGLARNIPFTFGNVTTYLQVHVMDDAPYQVLLGRPFNVITESKVVNSAEGGQYINIMDPNTKEQAMLPTYPKGQLPHSKEGNF
;
A
#
# COMPACT_ATOMS: atom_id res chain seq x y z
N MET A 1 -17.78 8.57 12.20
CA MET A 1 -16.70 8.81 11.20
C MET A 1 -16.12 7.45 10.83
N ALA A 2 -16.11 7.07 9.55
CA ALA A 2 -15.48 5.82 9.14
C ALA A 2 -13.96 5.96 9.29
N THR A 3 -13.32 4.98 9.94
CA THR A 3 -11.87 5.02 10.18
C THR A 3 -11.14 4.39 9.00
N LEU A 4 -10.14 5.08 8.47
CA LEU A 4 -9.27 4.57 7.40
C LEU A 4 -8.57 3.29 7.84
N ARG A 5 -8.48 2.31 6.94
CA ARG A 5 -7.96 0.96 7.25
C ARG A 5 -6.64 0.73 6.54
N VAL A 6 -5.66 0.22 7.27
CA VAL A 6 -4.30 -0.05 6.79
C VAL A 6 -3.94 -1.52 6.97
N ILE A 7 -2.95 -1.99 6.22
CA ILE A 7 -2.25 -3.25 6.43
C ILE A 7 -0.73 -3.00 6.43
N PRO A 8 0.06 -3.85 7.11
CA PRO A 8 1.52 -3.77 7.00
C PRO A 8 1.98 -4.18 5.61
N ALA A 9 2.96 -3.46 5.07
CA ALA A 9 3.59 -3.82 3.81
C ALA A 9 5.11 -3.67 3.94
N LEU A 10 5.84 -4.78 3.80
CA LEU A 10 7.29 -4.74 3.68
C LEU A 10 7.66 -4.35 2.24
N ILE A 11 8.29 -3.20 2.09
CA ILE A 11 8.57 -2.61 0.78
C ILE A 11 10.04 -2.76 0.47
N ASN A 12 10.32 -3.23 -0.75
CA ASN A 12 11.67 -3.39 -1.27
C ASN A 12 12.56 -4.29 -0.39
N SER A 13 11.96 -5.14 0.46
CA SER A 13 12.65 -5.90 1.51
C SER A 13 13.49 -5.04 2.48
N ILE A 14 13.19 -3.74 2.59
CA ILE A 14 13.93 -2.80 3.43
C ILE A 14 13.16 -2.45 4.70
N ARG A 15 11.92 -1.99 4.55
CA ARG A 15 11.15 -1.41 5.65
C ARG A 15 9.67 -1.71 5.51
N GLU A 16 9.03 -1.95 6.64
CA GLU A 16 7.57 -2.06 6.73
C GLU A 16 6.94 -0.67 6.90
N GLU A 17 5.90 -0.39 6.11
CA GLU A 17 5.11 0.84 6.18
C GLU A 17 3.62 0.55 6.32
N GLU A 18 2.86 1.51 6.85
CA GLU A 18 1.41 1.47 6.83
C GLU A 18 0.87 1.69 5.41
N ALA A 19 0.22 0.67 4.85
CA ALA A 19 -0.40 0.72 3.53
C ALA A 19 -1.91 0.91 3.63
N LEU A 20 -2.38 2.09 3.25
CA LEU A 20 -3.79 2.48 3.27
C LEU A 20 -4.58 1.76 2.18
N LEU A 21 -5.62 1.03 2.57
CA LEU A 21 -6.55 0.38 1.65
C LEU A 21 -7.55 1.41 1.12
N ASN A 22 -7.50 1.69 -0.19
CA ASN A 22 -8.42 2.62 -0.84
C ASN A 22 -8.88 2.12 -2.21
N SER A 23 -9.96 1.33 -2.24
CA SER A 23 -10.54 0.82 -3.48
C SER A 23 -11.09 1.89 -4.42
N GLY A 24 -11.34 3.11 -3.93
CA GLY A 24 -11.73 4.26 -4.75
C GLY A 24 -10.57 4.87 -5.55
N SER A 25 -9.31 4.62 -5.15
CA SER A 25 -8.15 5.15 -5.86
C SER A 25 -7.83 4.36 -7.11
N GLN A 26 -7.49 5.08 -8.19
CA GLN A 26 -7.11 4.47 -9.46
C GLN A 26 -5.62 4.14 -9.54
N ILE A 27 -4.82 4.50 -8.54
CA ILE A 27 -3.37 4.31 -8.51
C ILE A 27 -2.90 3.67 -7.20
N VAL A 28 -1.71 3.09 -7.24
CA VAL A 28 -0.89 2.87 -6.05
C VAL A 28 0.06 4.05 -5.93
N SER A 29 0.15 4.64 -4.75
CA SER A 29 1.05 5.77 -4.49
C SER A 29 1.77 5.65 -3.16
N MET A 30 2.87 6.37 -3.04
CA MET A 30 3.72 6.41 -1.86
C MET A 30 4.21 7.84 -1.65
N SER A 31 4.35 8.29 -0.40
CA SER A 31 5.00 9.58 -0.14
C SER A 31 6.48 9.54 -0.50
N ARG A 32 7.07 10.70 -0.78
CA ARG A 32 8.50 10.82 -1.06
C ARG A 32 9.34 10.36 0.13
N GLU A 33 8.89 10.62 1.34
CA GLU A 33 9.55 10.17 2.58
C GLU A 33 9.58 8.65 2.67
N ALA A 34 8.44 7.98 2.49
CA ALA A 34 8.38 6.52 2.47
C ALA A 34 9.22 5.93 1.33
N ALA A 35 9.16 6.51 0.13
CA ALA A 35 9.96 6.06 -0.99
C ALA A 35 11.47 6.15 -0.68
N SER A 36 11.90 7.25 -0.07
CA SER A 36 13.29 7.43 0.37
C SER A 36 13.67 6.41 1.45
N ALA A 37 12.85 6.24 2.48
CA ALA A 37 13.12 5.30 3.58
C ALA A 37 13.19 3.84 3.11
N CYS A 38 12.37 3.47 2.12
CA CYS A 38 12.35 2.14 1.51
C CYS A 38 13.38 1.97 0.38
N LYS A 39 14.21 2.99 0.11
CA LYS A 39 15.21 3.01 -0.98
C LYS A 39 14.60 2.74 -2.36
N VAL A 40 13.40 3.25 -2.59
CA VAL A 40 12.69 3.15 -3.87
C VAL A 40 13.12 4.30 -4.76
N THR A 41 13.70 3.96 -5.91
CA THR A 41 14.00 4.92 -6.98
C THR A 41 12.81 5.04 -7.92
N TRP A 42 12.56 6.23 -8.44
CA TRP A 42 11.50 6.49 -9.42
C TRP A 42 12.04 7.23 -10.64
N ASP A 43 11.34 7.08 -11.76
CA ASP A 43 11.55 7.84 -12.98
C ASP A 43 10.80 9.18 -12.88
N PRO A 44 11.51 10.32 -12.86
CA PRO A 44 10.90 11.64 -12.72
C PRO A 44 10.19 12.12 -13.98
N GLU A 45 10.44 11.52 -15.14
CA GLU A 45 9.80 11.92 -16.41
C GLU A 45 8.40 11.30 -16.54
N THR A 46 8.18 10.14 -15.90
CA THR A 46 6.88 9.47 -15.91
C THR A 46 5.98 9.99 -14.77
N THR A 47 5.32 11.11 -15.01
CA THR A 47 4.39 11.75 -14.05
C THR A 47 2.95 11.71 -14.52
N ILE A 48 2.01 11.82 -13.59
CA ILE A 48 0.59 12.04 -13.88
C ILE A 48 0.03 13.20 -13.05
N ASN A 49 -1.05 13.81 -13.51
CA ASN A 49 -1.85 14.72 -12.70
C ASN A 49 -2.86 13.91 -11.89
N MET A 50 -2.75 13.95 -10.58
CA MET A 50 -3.64 13.25 -9.66
C MET A 50 -4.64 14.23 -9.06
N MET A 51 -5.93 13.95 -9.24
CA MET A 51 -6.98 14.62 -8.48
C MET A 51 -7.11 13.96 -7.11
N SER A 52 -6.82 14.72 -6.06
CA SER A 52 -6.96 14.30 -4.68
C SER A 52 -8.43 14.32 -4.24
N ALA A 53 -8.74 13.70 -3.10
CA ALA A 53 -10.10 13.64 -2.56
C ALA A 53 -10.70 15.02 -2.23
N ASN A 54 -9.87 16.03 -2.03
CA ASN A 54 -10.28 17.42 -1.82
C ASN A 54 -10.47 18.22 -3.13
N GLY A 55 -10.36 17.56 -4.30
CA GLY A 55 -10.49 18.18 -5.62
C GLY A 55 -9.23 18.89 -6.12
N GLN A 56 -8.15 18.97 -5.32
CA GLN A 56 -6.89 19.53 -5.79
C GLN A 56 -6.21 18.60 -6.78
N ILE A 57 -5.63 19.20 -7.82
CA ILE A 57 -4.85 18.47 -8.82
C ILE A 57 -3.37 18.67 -8.51
N ASN A 58 -2.71 17.61 -8.09
CA ASN A 58 -1.29 17.60 -7.79
C ASN A 58 -0.57 16.68 -8.77
N ARG A 59 0.58 17.12 -9.28
CA ARG A 59 1.42 16.30 -10.15
C ARG A 59 2.27 15.35 -9.30
N THR A 60 2.38 14.10 -9.71
CA THR A 60 3.26 13.12 -9.06
C THR A 60 4.73 13.47 -9.33
N CYS A 61 5.63 13.09 -8.42
CA CYS A 61 7.07 13.25 -8.60
C CYS A 61 7.65 12.34 -9.68
N GLY A 62 6.95 11.23 -9.98
CA GLY A 62 7.40 10.23 -10.93
C GLY A 62 6.75 8.87 -10.70
N LEU A 63 7.28 7.85 -11.38
CA LEU A 63 6.82 6.47 -11.29
C LEU A 63 7.97 5.54 -10.91
N ALA A 64 7.79 4.79 -9.82
CA ALA A 64 8.62 3.64 -9.48
C ALA A 64 7.99 2.37 -10.07
N ARG A 65 8.78 1.60 -10.82
CA ARG A 65 8.30 0.45 -11.60
C ARG A 65 8.66 -0.86 -10.91
N ASN A 66 7.69 -1.78 -10.84
CA ASN A 66 7.88 -3.14 -10.33
C ASN A 66 8.53 -3.18 -8.94
N ILE A 67 8.05 -2.36 -8.01
CA ILE A 67 8.56 -2.38 -6.64
C ILE A 67 7.92 -3.56 -5.91
N PRO A 68 8.71 -4.44 -5.25
CA PRO A 68 8.15 -5.56 -4.52
C PRO A 68 7.55 -5.09 -3.19
N PHE A 69 6.29 -5.47 -2.97
CA PHE A 69 5.56 -5.30 -1.72
C PHE A 69 5.22 -6.68 -1.19
N THR A 70 5.69 -6.97 0.01
CA THR A 70 5.42 -8.22 0.70
C THR A 70 4.37 -7.99 1.78
N PHE A 71 3.31 -8.79 1.71
CA PHE A 71 2.13 -8.73 2.56
C PHE A 71 1.93 -10.12 3.20
N GLY A 72 2.45 -10.32 4.41
CA GLY A 72 2.56 -11.67 4.97
C GLY A 72 3.50 -12.53 4.11
N ASN A 73 2.98 -13.63 3.56
CA ASN A 73 3.73 -14.53 2.66
C ASN A 73 3.58 -14.19 1.16
N VAL A 74 2.71 -13.24 0.78
CA VAL A 74 2.47 -12.90 -0.64
C VAL A 74 3.33 -11.70 -1.04
N THR A 75 4.08 -11.81 -2.14
CA THR A 75 4.86 -10.68 -2.69
C THR A 75 4.32 -10.27 -4.05
N THR A 76 3.94 -9.00 -4.18
CA THR A 76 3.40 -8.42 -5.42
C THR A 76 4.28 -7.28 -5.91
N TYR A 77 4.49 -7.21 -7.22
CA TYR A 77 5.24 -6.14 -7.87
C TYR A 77 4.30 -5.05 -8.35
N LEU A 78 4.41 -3.85 -7.77
CA LEU A 78 3.49 -2.75 -8.02
C LEU A 78 4.15 -1.60 -8.79
N GLN A 79 3.36 -0.92 -9.62
CA GLN A 79 3.70 0.38 -10.19
C GLN A 79 3.26 1.45 -9.19
N VAL A 80 4.21 2.24 -8.69
CA VAL A 80 3.97 3.15 -7.56
C VAL A 80 4.28 4.58 -7.96
N HIS A 81 3.28 5.46 -7.90
CA HIS A 81 3.50 6.88 -8.09
C HIS A 81 4.02 7.52 -6.81
N VAL A 82 5.11 8.29 -6.91
CA VAL A 82 5.67 9.02 -5.77
C VAL A 82 4.99 10.38 -5.66
N MET A 83 4.54 10.73 -4.46
CA MET A 83 3.85 11.97 -4.13
C MET A 83 4.74 12.82 -3.23
N ASP A 84 4.79 14.13 -3.44
CA ASP A 84 5.63 15.02 -2.62
C ASP A 84 5.02 15.22 -1.22
N ASP A 85 3.77 15.68 -1.15
CA ASP A 85 3.08 16.00 0.10
C ASP A 85 1.87 15.08 0.31
N ALA A 86 2.12 13.79 0.53
CA ALA A 86 1.07 12.81 0.80
C ALA A 86 0.84 12.64 2.32
N PRO A 87 -0.42 12.70 2.81
CA PRO A 87 -0.73 12.52 4.23
C PRO A 87 -0.73 11.04 4.67
N TYR A 88 -0.06 10.16 3.92
CA TYR A 88 0.03 8.72 4.12
C TYR A 88 1.36 8.22 3.58
N GLN A 89 1.89 7.14 4.16
CA GLN A 89 3.13 6.52 3.67
C GLN A 89 2.87 5.80 2.34
N VAL A 90 1.84 4.95 2.31
CA VAL A 90 1.45 4.17 1.12
C VAL A 90 -0.07 4.19 0.97
N LEU A 91 -0.54 4.22 -0.28
CA LEU A 91 -1.94 4.05 -0.65
C LEU A 91 -2.05 2.93 -1.69
N LEU A 92 -2.84 1.91 -1.36
CA LEU A 92 -3.17 0.78 -2.21
C LEU A 92 -4.51 1.01 -2.90
N GLY A 93 -4.45 1.35 -4.18
CA GLY A 93 -5.62 1.52 -5.03
C GLY A 93 -6.06 0.26 -5.76
N ARG A 94 -6.92 0.44 -6.75
CA ARG A 94 -7.44 -0.64 -7.61
C ARG A 94 -6.36 -1.51 -8.27
N PRO A 95 -5.19 -1.00 -8.72
CA PRO A 95 -4.16 -1.88 -9.29
C PRO A 95 -3.73 -3.00 -8.35
N PHE A 96 -3.58 -2.71 -7.05
CA PHE A 96 -3.33 -3.73 -6.02
C PHE A 96 -4.51 -4.70 -5.90
N ASN A 97 -5.74 -4.18 -5.79
CA ASN A 97 -6.92 -5.05 -5.64
C ASN A 97 -7.11 -6.02 -6.81
N VAL A 98 -6.84 -5.57 -8.04
CA VAL A 98 -6.98 -6.38 -9.25
C VAL A 98 -5.89 -7.45 -9.31
N ILE A 99 -4.62 -7.08 -9.12
CA ILE A 99 -3.52 -8.04 -9.26
C ILE A 99 -3.55 -9.12 -8.18
N THR A 100 -4.06 -8.81 -6.98
CA THR A 100 -4.14 -9.78 -5.88
C THR A 100 -5.53 -10.40 -5.70
N GLU A 101 -6.49 -10.09 -6.59
CA GLU A 101 -7.91 -10.45 -6.45
C GLU A 101 -8.47 -10.22 -5.03
N SER A 102 -8.12 -9.07 -4.44
CA SER A 102 -8.30 -8.83 -3.01
C SER A 102 -9.78 -8.88 -2.58
N LYS A 103 -10.06 -9.44 -1.41
CA LYS A 103 -11.41 -9.47 -0.80
C LYS A 103 -11.37 -9.00 0.64
N VAL A 104 -12.17 -8.00 0.98
CA VAL A 104 -12.35 -7.56 2.38
C VAL A 104 -13.43 -8.39 3.05
N VAL A 105 -13.13 -8.93 4.23
CA VAL A 105 -14.05 -9.72 5.05
C VAL A 105 -14.27 -9.00 6.37
N ASN A 106 -15.52 -8.72 6.70
CA ASN A 106 -15.92 -8.18 8.00
C ASN A 106 -16.46 -9.35 8.85
N SER A 107 -15.91 -9.52 10.05
CA SER A 107 -16.32 -10.56 11.01
C SER A 107 -17.49 -10.06 11.86
N ALA A 108 -18.35 -10.99 12.29
CA ALA A 108 -19.41 -10.74 13.28
C ALA A 108 -18.86 -10.25 14.63
N GLU A 109 -17.60 -10.60 14.94
CA GLU A 109 -16.88 -10.15 16.15
C GLU A 109 -16.33 -8.72 16.01
N GLY A 110 -16.62 -8.02 14.91
CA GLY A 110 -16.19 -6.63 14.67
C GLY A 110 -14.79 -6.48 14.06
N GLY A 111 -14.09 -7.58 13.81
CA GLY A 111 -12.82 -7.58 13.08
C GLY A 111 -12.99 -7.34 11.57
N GLN A 112 -11.95 -6.86 10.91
CA GLN A 112 -11.89 -6.76 9.45
C GLN A 112 -10.55 -7.31 8.95
N TYR A 113 -10.63 -8.09 7.88
CA TYR A 113 -9.50 -8.76 7.25
C TYR A 113 -9.51 -8.49 5.75
N ILE A 114 -8.35 -8.62 5.12
CA ILE A 114 -8.22 -8.66 3.67
C ILE A 114 -7.56 -9.97 3.25
N ASN A 115 -8.20 -10.67 2.34
CA ASN A 115 -7.64 -11.83 1.66
C ASN A 115 -7.02 -11.35 0.36
N ILE A 116 -5.79 -11.77 0.11
CA ILE A 116 -5.06 -11.51 -1.12
C ILE A 116 -4.50 -12.82 -1.67
N MET A 117 -4.37 -12.89 -2.99
CA MET A 117 -3.81 -14.04 -3.70
C MET A 117 -2.60 -13.61 -4.52
N ASP A 118 -1.53 -14.38 -4.47
CA ASP A 118 -0.41 -14.22 -5.38
C ASP A 118 -0.85 -14.60 -6.81
N PRO A 119 -0.74 -13.69 -7.79
CA PRO A 119 -1.18 -13.97 -9.16
C PRO A 119 -0.41 -15.12 -9.83
N ASN A 120 0.83 -15.37 -9.41
CA ASN A 120 1.74 -16.35 -10.01
C ASN A 120 1.65 -17.71 -9.31
N THR A 121 1.76 -17.74 -7.98
CA THR A 121 1.83 -19.00 -7.22
C THR A 121 0.46 -19.51 -6.77
N LYS A 122 -0.56 -18.64 -6.76
CA LYS A 122 -1.89 -18.86 -6.16
C LYS A 122 -1.88 -19.05 -4.65
N GLU A 123 -0.75 -18.80 -3.98
CA GLU A 123 -0.73 -18.69 -2.53
C GLU A 123 -1.64 -17.56 -2.06
N GLN A 124 -2.21 -17.73 -0.87
CA GLN A 124 -3.11 -16.75 -0.28
C GLN A 124 -2.55 -16.26 1.06
N ALA A 125 -2.81 -14.99 1.35
CA ALA A 125 -2.60 -14.41 2.67
C ALA A 125 -3.92 -13.80 3.16
N MET A 126 -4.24 -14.03 4.43
CA MET A 126 -5.33 -13.36 5.14
C MET A 126 -4.71 -12.44 6.18
N LEU A 127 -4.90 -11.13 6.00
CA LEU A 127 -4.25 -10.12 6.83
C LEU A 127 -5.30 -9.37 7.65
N PRO A 128 -5.10 -9.19 8.96
CA PRO A 128 -5.91 -8.25 9.73
C PRO A 128 -5.70 -6.84 9.20
N THR A 129 -6.78 -6.06 9.12
CA THR A 129 -6.67 -4.62 8.86
C THR A 129 -6.68 -3.87 10.19
N TYR A 130 -6.06 -2.69 10.22
CA TYR A 130 -5.99 -1.86 11.42
C TYR A 130 -6.51 -0.45 11.13
N PRO A 131 -7.02 0.28 12.12
CA PRO A 131 -7.15 1.73 12.01
C PRO A 131 -5.81 2.36 11.64
N LYS A 132 -5.80 3.35 10.74
CA LYS A 132 -4.60 4.12 10.41
C LYS A 132 -3.93 4.67 11.68
N GLY A 133 -2.61 4.50 11.81
CA GLY A 133 -1.82 4.89 12.98
C GLY A 133 -1.90 3.92 14.17
N GLN A 134 -2.53 2.76 13.99
CA GLN A 134 -2.67 1.74 15.03
C GLN A 134 -2.10 0.38 14.58
N LEU A 135 -1.22 0.37 13.58
CA LEU A 135 -0.50 -0.85 13.23
C LEU A 135 0.33 -1.33 14.44
N PRO A 136 0.26 -2.61 14.82
CA PRO A 136 1.08 -3.14 15.89
C PRO A 136 2.55 -2.97 15.54
N HIS A 137 3.34 -2.38 16.43
CA HIS A 137 4.78 -2.35 16.25
C HIS A 137 5.29 -3.79 16.37
N SER A 138 5.84 -4.34 15.29
CA SER A 138 6.58 -5.60 15.35
C SER A 138 7.64 -5.45 16.43
N LYS A 139 7.53 -6.20 17.53
CA LYS A 139 8.61 -6.29 18.52
C LYS A 139 9.85 -6.72 17.75
N GLU A 140 10.90 -5.91 17.77
CA GLU A 140 12.21 -6.30 17.26
C GLU A 140 12.54 -7.69 17.82
N GLY A 141 12.50 -8.69 16.94
CA GLY A 141 12.94 -10.03 17.27
C GLY A 141 14.44 -9.96 17.46
N ASN A 142 14.91 -10.14 18.70
CA ASN A 142 16.30 -10.46 18.97
C ASN A 142 16.66 -11.72 18.19
N PHE A 143 17.41 -11.56 17.10
CA PHE A 143 18.20 -12.61 16.47
C PHE A 143 19.65 -12.40 16.84
#